data_AF-A0A167GCJ4-F1
#
_entry.id   AF-A0A167GCJ4-F1
#
_cell.length_a   1.000
_cell.length_b   1.000
_cell.length_c   1.000
_cell.angle_alpha   90.00
_cell.angle_beta   90.00
_cell.angle_gamma   90.00
#
_symmetry.space_group_name_H-M   'P 1'
#
loop_
_entity.id
_entity.type
_entity.pdbx_description
1 polymer ?
#
loop_
_entity_poly.entity_id
_entity_poly.type
_entity_poly.pdbx_seq_one_letter_code
_entity_poly.pdbx_strand_id
1 'polypeptide(L)'
;MAPSNDAAKASTSSAPKSKLQRLKGALTPALDKLADVAIGVLDIRSELTLNKAECDALALRVAEITESILSRASSSKEMVQMYSPLIKPLQECIDDISNFLAEHAQAALAPALARVTENERIKIEIAAKDKRLTDVVGALNLDVNMTVLSKVSLGDTNPSGVFGSTTLTETSQRARTALTIARLPPKPRVFHGRESTLKSIIARLLEPEPAHIALLGMGGIGKTSTAATVLHDNDVKTKYGSNRVFLSCDSVTTTEGIVSALAAALKISVSQEDDARALILQYFESIEGSVFVVLDNLESAWDTTDRDAVEELLTELSNIDNLSLVITMRGQQRPVGVDWSQPLLPPLDTFDLETSKTIYTSNGGRTGGQLDELLRELDGWPLAIVLMAYQGQNRSPSQLLAAYRDERTALLARGRAGHLNSVDVSISLSLNCQSIKDVPGSLELLMENEIKVLSPIRAFVLVSHPPCGPHLERLEDFWIATVSKADALFGFEDSKEEANAQITKTIMKGFGNILSVISYALNGPEPPAGALLRSSQYAVA
;
A
#
# COMPACT_ATOMS: atom_id res chain seq x y z
N MET A 1 -52.59 -10.83 25.71
CA MET A 1 -51.69 -11.97 25.43
C MET A 1 -51.15 -11.79 24.02
N ALA A 2 -49.94 -11.24 23.90
CA ALA A 2 -49.22 -11.12 22.64
C ALA A 2 -47.97 -12.01 22.75
N PRO A 3 -47.70 -12.90 21.79
CA PRO A 3 -46.50 -13.72 21.83
C PRO A 3 -45.29 -12.90 21.38
N SER A 4 -44.19 -13.14 22.09
CA SER A 4 -42.89 -12.48 21.99
C SER A 4 -42.19 -12.75 20.66
N ASN A 5 -41.58 -11.69 20.14
CA ASN A 5 -40.82 -11.67 18.90
C ASN A 5 -39.33 -11.78 19.25
N ASP A 6 -38.86 -13.00 19.55
CA ASP A 6 -37.48 -13.25 20.04
C ASP A 6 -36.66 -14.23 19.15
N ALA A 7 -37.12 -14.50 17.92
CA ALA A 7 -36.48 -15.50 17.05
C ALA A 7 -35.49 -14.93 16.02
N ALA A 8 -35.24 -13.62 15.96
CA ALA A 8 -34.49 -13.00 14.87
C ALA A 8 -33.03 -12.58 15.20
N LYS A 9 -32.51 -12.90 16.39
CA LYS A 9 -31.15 -12.48 16.82
C LYS A 9 -30.09 -13.58 16.91
N ALA A 10 -30.41 -14.83 16.58
CA ALA A 10 -29.51 -15.98 16.79
C ALA A 10 -28.84 -16.56 15.53
N SER A 11 -29.03 -15.98 14.34
CA SER A 11 -28.68 -16.66 13.07
C SER A 11 -27.34 -16.26 12.42
N THR A 12 -26.52 -15.39 13.00
CA THR A 12 -25.26 -14.94 12.38
C THR A 12 -23.96 -15.43 13.04
N SER A 13 -24.00 -16.01 14.25
CA SER A 13 -22.78 -16.52 14.92
C SER A 13 -22.44 -18.00 14.65
N SER A 14 -23.36 -18.78 14.07
CA SER A 14 -23.24 -20.25 13.98
C SER A 14 -22.54 -20.79 12.73
N ALA A 15 -22.37 -19.95 11.69
CA ALA A 15 -21.82 -20.40 10.40
C ALA A 15 -20.31 -20.76 10.42
N PRO A 16 -19.40 -19.97 11.04
CA PRO A 16 -17.97 -20.30 11.05
C PRO A 16 -17.65 -21.49 11.98
N LYS A 17 -18.28 -21.53 13.16
CA LYS A 17 -18.08 -22.59 14.15
C LYS A 17 -18.50 -23.97 13.64
N SER A 18 -19.67 -24.05 12.99
CA SER A 18 -20.18 -25.32 12.44
C SER A 18 -19.31 -25.87 11.29
N LYS A 19 -18.63 -25.01 10.53
CA LYS A 19 -17.70 -25.44 9.48
C LYS A 19 -16.38 -25.97 10.05
N LEU A 20 -15.80 -25.29 11.04
CA LEU A 20 -14.60 -25.77 11.73
C LEU A 20 -14.86 -27.13 12.41
N GLN A 21 -16.03 -27.31 13.03
CA GLN A 21 -16.44 -28.59 13.62
C GLN A 21 -16.58 -29.72 12.60
N ARG A 22 -16.95 -29.42 11.34
CA ARG A 22 -17.03 -30.42 10.26
C ARG A 22 -15.66 -30.84 9.72
N LEU A 23 -14.67 -29.96 9.81
CA LEU A 23 -13.29 -30.23 9.39
C LEU A 23 -12.49 -31.00 10.46
N LYS A 24 -13.01 -31.06 11.69
CA LYS A 24 -12.45 -31.81 12.82
C LYS A 24 -12.64 -33.32 12.63
N GLY A 25 -11.60 -34.10 12.90
CA GLY A 25 -11.67 -35.59 12.95
C GLY A 25 -11.23 -36.34 11.69
N ALA A 26 -10.73 -35.64 10.66
CA ALA A 26 -10.12 -36.25 9.46
C ALA A 26 -8.63 -35.88 9.29
N LEU A 27 -8.01 -35.31 10.33
CA LEU A 27 -6.74 -34.59 10.26
C LEU A 27 -5.72 -35.10 11.30
N THR A 28 -4.47 -34.62 11.20
CA THR A 28 -3.44 -34.87 12.22
C THR A 28 -3.75 -34.14 13.54
N PRO A 29 -3.26 -34.63 14.69
CA PRO A 29 -3.49 -34.00 16.00
C PRO A 29 -3.14 -32.50 16.08
N ALA A 30 -2.11 -32.05 15.33
CA ALA A 30 -1.73 -30.64 15.28
C ALA A 30 -2.79 -29.75 14.60
N LEU A 31 -3.41 -30.26 13.53
CA LEU A 31 -4.45 -29.55 12.78
C LEU A 31 -5.79 -29.57 13.51
N ASP A 32 -6.12 -30.67 14.21
CA ASP A 32 -7.29 -30.72 15.08
C ASP A 32 -7.13 -29.76 16.27
N LYS A 33 -5.94 -29.66 16.87
CA LYS A 33 -5.67 -28.68 17.93
C LYS A 33 -5.81 -27.23 17.42
N LEU A 34 -5.39 -26.95 16.18
CA LEU A 34 -5.60 -25.64 15.56
C LEU A 34 -7.10 -25.29 15.42
N ALA A 35 -7.90 -26.26 14.98
CA ALA A 35 -9.35 -26.11 14.89
C ALA A 35 -9.99 -25.84 16.26
N ASP A 36 -9.53 -26.54 17.30
CA ASP A 36 -10.04 -26.41 18.66
C ASP A 36 -9.78 -25.03 19.26
N VAL A 37 -8.59 -24.48 19.05
CA VAL A 37 -8.25 -23.14 19.55
C VAL A 37 -9.05 -22.08 18.79
N ALA A 38 -9.19 -22.20 17.47
CA ALA A 38 -10.03 -21.28 16.69
C ALA A 38 -11.51 -21.33 17.09
N ILE A 39 -12.04 -22.51 17.44
CA ILE A 39 -13.39 -22.65 17.99
C ILE A 39 -13.48 -21.98 19.37
N GLY A 40 -12.48 -22.15 20.23
CA GLY A 40 -12.42 -21.46 21.53
C GLY A 40 -12.41 -19.93 21.40
N VAL A 41 -11.66 -19.40 20.44
CA VAL A 41 -11.64 -17.96 20.11
C VAL A 41 -13.04 -17.45 19.69
N LEU A 42 -13.81 -18.25 18.95
CA LEU A 42 -15.19 -17.90 18.59
C LEU A 42 -16.14 -17.91 19.80
N ASP A 43 -15.88 -18.73 20.82
CA ASP A 43 -16.72 -18.83 22.02
C ASP A 43 -16.50 -17.66 22.99
N ILE A 44 -15.29 -17.08 23.00
CA ILE A 44 -14.95 -15.89 23.79
C ILE A 44 -15.69 -14.63 23.27
N ARG A 45 -16.17 -14.63 22.01
CA ARG A 45 -16.80 -13.46 21.35
C ARG A 45 -17.98 -12.84 22.13
N SER A 46 -18.79 -13.68 22.79
CA SER A 46 -19.93 -13.20 23.58
C SER A 46 -19.56 -12.59 24.93
N GLU A 47 -18.35 -12.86 25.41
CA GLU A 47 -17.85 -12.45 26.73
C GLU A 47 -17.00 -11.18 26.68
N LEU A 48 -16.67 -10.68 25.48
CA LEU A 48 -15.90 -9.45 25.27
C LEU A 48 -16.70 -8.20 25.60
N THR A 49 -16.17 -7.39 26.53
CA THR A 49 -16.81 -6.15 27.01
C THR A 49 -16.12 -4.86 26.55
N LEU A 50 -14.82 -4.91 26.26
CA LEU A 50 -13.99 -3.79 25.77
C LEU A 50 -13.58 -4.03 24.30
N ASN A 51 -13.54 -2.97 23.48
CA ASN A 51 -13.15 -3.01 22.05
C ASN A 51 -13.80 -4.15 21.27
N LYS A 52 -15.11 -4.30 21.52
CA LYS A 52 -15.88 -5.43 21.02
C LYS A 52 -15.81 -5.56 19.50
N ALA A 53 -15.80 -4.47 18.74
CA ALA A 53 -15.78 -4.56 17.28
C ALA A 53 -14.43 -5.08 16.74
N GLU A 54 -13.32 -4.58 17.30
CA GLU A 54 -11.96 -4.91 16.88
C GLU A 54 -11.55 -6.32 17.33
N CYS A 55 -11.87 -6.70 18.57
CA CYS A 55 -11.67 -8.06 19.06
C CYS A 55 -12.56 -9.08 18.33
N ASP A 56 -13.81 -8.72 17.99
CA ASP A 56 -14.71 -9.57 17.20
C ASP A 56 -14.19 -9.79 15.78
N ALA A 57 -13.64 -8.73 15.15
CA ALA A 57 -13.01 -8.82 13.84
C ALA A 57 -11.78 -9.73 13.85
N LEU A 58 -10.92 -9.61 14.87
CA LEU A 58 -9.74 -10.48 15.03
C LEU A 58 -10.14 -11.94 15.23
N ALA A 59 -11.15 -12.21 16.07
CA ALA A 59 -11.66 -13.55 16.33
C ALA A 59 -12.26 -14.21 15.08
N LEU A 60 -13.04 -13.46 14.30
CA LEU A 60 -13.58 -13.92 13.01
C LEU A 60 -12.46 -14.23 12.02
N ARG A 61 -11.43 -13.37 11.95
CA ARG A 61 -10.30 -13.56 11.04
C ARG A 61 -9.49 -14.82 11.35
N VAL A 62 -9.25 -15.10 12.63
CA VAL A 62 -8.63 -16.36 13.08
C VAL A 62 -9.42 -17.57 12.61
N ALA A 63 -10.75 -17.53 12.74
CA ALA A 63 -11.62 -18.62 12.31
C ALA A 63 -11.62 -18.83 10.78
N GLU A 64 -11.70 -17.76 9.99
CA GLU A 64 -11.66 -17.81 8.52
C GLU A 64 -10.34 -18.37 7.99
N ILE A 65 -9.21 -17.90 8.54
CA ILE A 65 -7.88 -18.37 8.17
C ILE A 65 -7.72 -19.85 8.50
N THR A 66 -8.15 -20.25 9.71
CA THR A 66 -8.09 -21.64 10.16
C THR A 66 -8.96 -22.53 9.27
N GLU A 67 -10.17 -22.11 8.91
CA GLU A 67 -11.05 -22.83 7.98
C GLU A 67 -10.39 -22.99 6.59
N SER A 68 -9.80 -21.93 6.06
CA SER A 68 -9.11 -21.94 4.76
C SER A 68 -7.91 -22.89 4.75
N ILE A 69 -7.15 -22.95 5.84
CA ILE A 69 -5.97 -23.82 5.93
C ILE A 69 -6.39 -25.27 6.12
N LEU A 70 -7.35 -25.54 7.00
CA LEU A 70 -7.85 -26.90 7.22
C LEU A 70 -8.52 -27.49 5.98
N SER A 71 -9.31 -26.68 5.24
CA SER A 71 -9.92 -27.13 3.98
C SER A 71 -8.89 -27.48 2.91
N ARG A 72 -7.78 -26.73 2.84
CA ARG A 72 -6.65 -27.05 1.95
C ARG A 72 -5.83 -28.24 2.43
N ALA A 73 -5.65 -28.40 3.74
CA ALA A 73 -4.93 -29.54 4.31
C ALA A 73 -5.71 -30.85 4.10
N SER A 74 -7.03 -30.82 4.28
CA SER A 74 -7.93 -31.98 4.14
C SER A 74 -8.15 -32.43 2.68
N SER A 75 -7.56 -31.77 1.68
CA SER A 75 -7.80 -32.12 0.27
C SER A 75 -7.16 -33.44 -0.14
N SER A 76 -6.06 -33.87 0.50
CA SER A 76 -5.42 -35.16 0.29
C SER A 76 -4.58 -35.60 1.49
N LYS A 77 -4.26 -36.91 1.61
CA LYS A 77 -3.43 -37.42 2.73
C LYS A 77 -2.01 -36.86 2.71
N GLU A 78 -1.47 -36.58 1.52
CA GLU A 78 -0.15 -36.00 1.30
C GLU A 78 -0.09 -34.54 1.78
N MET A 79 -1.16 -33.78 1.55
CA MET A 79 -1.28 -32.40 2.05
C MET A 79 -1.39 -32.37 3.58
N VAL A 80 -2.16 -33.28 4.19
CA VAL A 80 -2.24 -33.39 5.66
C VAL A 80 -0.85 -33.63 6.29
N GLN A 81 -0.05 -34.53 5.71
CA GLN A 81 1.31 -34.80 6.20
C GLN A 81 2.26 -33.62 5.98
N MET A 82 2.03 -32.79 4.96
CA MET A 82 2.84 -31.61 4.64
C MET A 82 2.55 -30.42 5.58
N TYR A 83 1.28 -30.16 5.87
CA TYR A 83 0.91 -29.06 6.77
C TYR A 83 1.30 -29.35 8.24
N SER A 84 1.30 -30.62 8.65
CA SER A 84 1.55 -31.04 10.04
C SER A 84 2.83 -30.45 10.69
N PRO A 85 4.02 -30.49 10.05
CA PRO A 85 5.22 -29.85 10.63
C PRO A 85 5.26 -28.32 10.49
N LEU A 86 4.61 -27.77 9.46
CA LEU A 86 4.68 -26.34 9.12
C LEU A 86 3.68 -25.48 9.90
N ILE A 87 2.66 -26.08 10.50
CA ILE A 87 1.58 -25.34 11.17
C ILE A 87 1.96 -24.78 12.54
N LYS A 88 3.09 -25.20 13.12
CA LYS A 88 3.49 -24.85 14.50
C LYS A 88 3.57 -23.33 14.76
N PRO A 89 4.20 -22.50 13.90
CA PRO A 89 4.22 -21.05 14.13
C PRO A 89 2.84 -20.41 14.08
N LEU A 90 1.95 -20.90 13.20
CA LEU A 90 0.56 -20.43 13.15
C LEU A 90 -0.19 -20.82 14.41
N GLN A 91 0.03 -22.03 14.89
CA GLN A 91 -0.58 -22.51 16.13
C GLN A 91 -0.17 -21.65 17.33
N GLU A 92 1.12 -21.35 17.48
CA GLU A 92 1.62 -20.47 18.55
C GLU A 92 1.06 -19.04 18.42
N CYS A 93 0.85 -18.54 17.20
CA CYS A 93 0.23 -17.25 16.96
C CYS A 93 -1.25 -17.22 17.35
N ILE A 94 -2.00 -18.28 17.02
CA ILE A 94 -3.42 -18.39 17.35
C ILE A 94 -3.60 -18.63 18.86
N ASP A 95 -2.73 -19.41 19.49
CA ASP A 95 -2.71 -19.61 20.95
C ASP A 95 -2.48 -18.27 21.69
N ASP A 96 -1.53 -17.45 21.23
CA ASP A 96 -1.25 -16.10 21.76
C ASP A 96 -2.47 -15.16 21.62
N ILE A 97 -3.13 -15.17 20.46
CA ILE A 97 -4.37 -14.39 20.24
C ILE A 97 -5.50 -14.88 21.15
N SER A 98 -5.64 -16.20 21.33
CA SER A 98 -6.65 -16.78 22.19
C SER A 98 -6.45 -16.37 23.65
N ASN A 99 -5.22 -16.40 24.14
CA ASN A 99 -4.90 -15.98 25.51
C ASN A 99 -5.18 -14.49 25.71
N PHE A 100 -4.76 -13.64 24.76
CA PHE A 100 -5.04 -12.21 24.78
C PHE A 100 -6.55 -11.93 24.86
N LEU A 101 -7.35 -12.58 24.01
CA LEU A 101 -8.81 -12.40 24.01
C LEU A 101 -9.46 -12.90 25.32
N ALA A 102 -8.94 -13.99 25.91
CA ALA A 102 -9.44 -14.53 27.17
C ALA A 102 -9.13 -13.60 28.36
N GLU A 103 -7.94 -13.02 28.43
CA GLU A 103 -7.57 -12.03 29.46
C GLU A 103 -8.48 -10.80 29.41
N HIS A 104 -8.79 -10.33 28.21
CA HIS A 104 -9.63 -9.14 27.99
C HIS A 104 -11.13 -9.41 28.12
N ALA A 105 -11.57 -10.66 28.06
CA ALA A 105 -12.93 -11.06 28.42
C ALA A 105 -13.16 -10.99 29.95
N GLN A 106 -12.12 -11.26 30.76
CA GLN A 106 -12.22 -11.32 32.22
C GLN A 106 -12.01 -9.96 32.93
N ALA A 107 -11.48 -8.94 32.25
CA ALA A 107 -11.09 -7.64 32.83
C ALA A 107 -12.25 -6.69 33.20
N ALA A 108 -13.46 -7.20 33.49
CA ALA A 108 -14.70 -6.44 33.62
C ALA A 108 -14.84 -5.57 34.90
N LEU A 109 -13.85 -5.50 35.80
CA LEU A 109 -14.01 -4.89 37.14
C LEU A 109 -13.20 -3.60 37.42
N ALA A 110 -12.64 -2.94 36.40
CA ALA A 110 -11.88 -1.70 36.60
C ALA A 110 -12.72 -0.40 36.46
N PRO A 111 -12.51 0.62 37.34
CA PRO A 111 -13.27 1.87 37.37
C PRO A 111 -13.03 2.78 36.13
N ALA A 112 -14.05 3.60 35.82
CA ALA A 112 -14.25 4.24 34.51
C ALA A 112 -13.16 5.22 34.04
N LEU A 113 -12.36 5.80 34.93
CA LEU A 113 -11.38 6.84 34.58
C LEU A 113 -10.07 6.29 33.97
N ALA A 114 -9.78 4.99 34.14
CA ALA A 114 -8.62 4.31 33.52
C ALA A 114 -8.92 3.73 32.13
N ARG A 115 -10.17 3.85 31.63
CA ARG A 115 -10.63 3.14 30.42
C ARG A 115 -10.17 3.76 29.10
N VAL A 116 -9.82 5.05 29.04
CA VAL A 116 -9.49 5.72 27.77
C VAL A 116 -8.06 5.41 27.33
N THR A 117 -7.09 5.52 28.23
CA THR A 117 -5.67 5.21 27.95
C THR A 117 -5.43 3.72 27.71
N GLU A 118 -6.17 2.87 28.42
CA GLU A 118 -6.10 1.42 28.24
C GLU A 118 -6.72 0.96 26.92
N ASN A 119 -7.79 1.63 26.47
CA ASN A 119 -8.45 1.31 25.22
C ASN A 119 -7.54 1.55 23.99
N GLU A 120 -6.80 2.65 23.98
CA GLU A 120 -5.87 2.95 22.87
C GLU A 120 -4.67 1.98 22.84
N ARG A 121 -4.17 1.57 24.02
CA ARG A 121 -3.13 0.52 24.13
C ARG A 121 -3.63 -0.82 23.58
N ILE A 122 -4.84 -1.23 23.96
CA ILE A 122 -5.47 -2.47 23.48
C ILE A 122 -5.64 -2.44 21.96
N LYS A 123 -5.99 -1.31 21.35
CA LYS A 123 -6.09 -1.19 19.89
C LYS A 123 -4.75 -1.38 19.18
N ILE A 124 -3.68 -0.80 19.72
CA ILE A 124 -2.31 -0.98 19.20
C ILE A 124 -1.92 -2.47 19.30
N GLU A 125 -2.24 -3.12 20.40
CA GLU A 125 -1.94 -4.53 20.61
C GLU A 125 -2.75 -5.45 19.69
N ILE A 126 -4.05 -5.18 19.48
CA ILE A 126 -4.88 -5.88 18.49
C ILE A 126 -4.28 -5.74 17.09
N ALA A 127 -3.87 -4.54 16.69
CA ALA A 127 -3.23 -4.31 15.39
C ALA A 127 -1.90 -5.06 15.26
N ALA A 128 -1.10 -5.14 16.33
CA ALA A 128 0.14 -5.89 16.35
C ALA A 128 -0.11 -7.42 16.22
N LYS A 129 -1.11 -7.96 16.91
CA LYS A 129 -1.52 -9.37 16.78
C LYS A 129 -2.07 -9.67 15.38
N ASP A 130 -2.86 -8.77 14.81
CA ASP A 130 -3.40 -8.90 13.45
C ASP A 130 -2.30 -8.89 12.37
N LYS A 131 -1.29 -8.03 12.55
CA LYS A 131 -0.08 -8.00 11.72
C LYS A 131 0.69 -9.31 11.84
N ARG A 132 0.99 -9.77 13.07
CA ARG A 132 1.69 -11.04 13.31
C ARG A 132 0.97 -12.22 12.67
N LEU A 133 -0.35 -12.29 12.78
CA LEU A 133 -1.16 -13.32 12.12
C LEU A 133 -1.02 -13.27 10.60
N THR A 134 -0.95 -12.08 10.01
CA THR A 134 -0.73 -11.90 8.56
C THR A 134 0.63 -12.42 8.13
N ASP A 135 1.68 -12.06 8.86
CA ASP A 135 3.06 -12.42 8.55
C ASP A 135 3.26 -13.94 8.63
N VAL A 136 2.73 -14.57 9.68
CA VAL A 136 2.83 -16.03 9.89
C VAL A 136 2.05 -16.81 8.83
N VAL A 137 0.88 -16.32 8.42
CA VAL A 137 0.10 -16.95 7.33
C VAL A 137 0.79 -16.77 5.98
N GLY A 138 1.42 -15.61 5.74
CA GLY A 138 2.25 -15.36 4.56
C GLY A 138 3.40 -16.35 4.45
N ALA A 139 4.18 -16.49 5.54
CA ALA A 139 5.28 -17.45 5.63
C ALA A 139 4.81 -18.90 5.42
N LEU A 140 3.72 -19.31 6.08
CA LEU A 140 3.17 -20.66 5.92
C LEU A 140 2.77 -20.96 4.47
N ASN A 141 2.12 -20.01 3.79
CA ASN A 141 1.74 -20.20 2.38
C ASN A 141 2.97 -20.30 1.48
N LEU A 142 4.03 -19.54 1.76
CA LEU A 142 5.30 -19.63 1.04
C LEU A 142 5.96 -20.99 1.25
N ASP A 143 6.07 -21.45 2.50
CA ASP A 143 6.68 -22.74 2.85
C ASP A 143 5.93 -23.93 2.24
N VAL A 144 4.60 -23.90 2.27
CA VAL A 144 3.77 -24.93 1.63
C VAL A 144 3.99 -24.93 0.12
N ASN A 145 4.01 -23.75 -0.53
CA ASN A 145 4.25 -23.66 -1.97
C ASN A 145 5.66 -24.14 -2.35
N MET A 146 6.67 -23.79 -1.56
CA MET A 146 8.06 -24.24 -1.75
C MET A 146 8.20 -25.75 -1.54
N THR A 147 7.49 -26.32 -0.56
CA THR A 147 7.50 -27.76 -0.28
C THR A 147 6.77 -28.57 -1.35
N VAL A 148 5.68 -28.03 -1.92
CA VAL A 148 5.01 -28.62 -3.08
C VAL A 148 5.95 -28.61 -4.29
N LEU A 149 6.67 -27.51 -4.52
CA LEU A 149 7.61 -27.39 -5.63
C LEU A 149 8.82 -28.33 -5.49
N SER A 150 9.36 -28.50 -4.27
CA SER A 150 10.49 -29.40 -4.03
C SER A 150 10.12 -30.88 -4.18
N LYS A 151 8.92 -31.29 -3.74
CA LYS A 151 8.43 -32.67 -3.92
C LYS A 151 8.01 -33.01 -5.35
N VAL A 152 7.70 -32.01 -6.18
CA VAL A 152 7.46 -32.20 -7.63
C VAL A 152 8.79 -32.30 -8.39
N SER A 153 9.87 -31.71 -7.89
CA SER A 153 11.22 -31.78 -8.47
C SER A 153 12.02 -33.02 -8.06
N LEU A 154 11.81 -33.58 -6.87
CA LEU A 154 12.45 -34.81 -6.40
C LEU A 154 11.48 -35.99 -6.61
N GLY A 155 11.70 -36.74 -7.68
CA GLY A 155 10.85 -37.86 -8.11
C GLY A 155 10.85 -39.07 -7.18
N ASP A 156 10.23 -38.96 -6.01
CA ASP A 156 9.88 -40.09 -5.15
C ASP A 156 8.36 -40.30 -5.13
N THR A 157 7.83 -40.82 -6.24
CA THR A 157 6.73 -41.79 -6.20
C THR A 157 6.84 -42.71 -7.43
N ASN A 158 6.94 -44.02 -7.17
CA ASN A 158 6.95 -45.06 -8.19
C ASN A 158 5.82 -44.86 -9.22
N PRO A 159 6.12 -44.79 -10.53
CA PRO A 159 5.10 -44.79 -11.58
C PRO A 159 4.73 -46.24 -11.90
N SER A 160 3.87 -46.84 -11.09
CA SER A 160 3.35 -48.18 -11.34
C SER A 160 1.94 -48.31 -10.77
N GLY A 161 1.00 -47.69 -11.46
CA GLY A 161 -0.42 -47.83 -11.17
C GLY A 161 -1.14 -46.51 -11.44
N VAL A 162 -2.08 -46.54 -12.39
CA VAL A 162 -2.94 -45.41 -12.77
C VAL A 162 -2.28 -44.40 -13.71
N PHE A 163 -2.10 -44.78 -14.97
CA PHE A 163 -2.83 -44.13 -16.08
C PHE A 163 -2.59 -44.98 -17.34
N GLY A 164 -3.70 -45.44 -17.93
CA GLY A 164 -3.71 -46.23 -19.15
C GLY A 164 -3.11 -45.46 -20.32
N SER A 165 -2.46 -46.23 -21.20
CA SER A 165 -1.96 -45.86 -22.51
C SER A 165 -2.84 -44.84 -23.24
N THR A 166 -2.25 -43.72 -23.64
CA THR A 166 -2.58 -43.13 -24.94
C THR A 166 -1.35 -42.40 -25.46
N THR A 167 -0.94 -42.82 -26.65
CA THR A 167 0.19 -42.33 -27.45
C THR A 167 0.21 -40.81 -27.55
N LEU A 168 1.31 -40.21 -27.08
CA LEU A 168 1.60 -38.78 -27.21
C LEU A 168 1.99 -38.47 -28.66
N THR A 169 1.17 -37.65 -29.32
CA THR A 169 1.45 -37.07 -30.63
C THR A 169 2.49 -35.95 -30.52
N GLU A 170 3.27 -35.76 -31.60
CA GLU A 170 4.40 -34.81 -31.76
C GLU A 170 4.07 -33.36 -31.38
N THR A 171 2.79 -33.00 -31.26
CA THR A 171 2.29 -31.72 -30.75
C THR A 171 2.76 -31.42 -29.32
N SER A 172 2.98 -32.45 -28.49
CA SER A 172 3.42 -32.30 -27.09
C SER A 172 4.92 -32.01 -26.94
N GLN A 173 5.73 -32.23 -27.98
CA GLN A 173 7.15 -31.85 -27.96
C GLN A 173 7.35 -30.35 -28.23
N ARG A 174 6.46 -29.69 -28.98
CA ARG A 174 6.48 -28.22 -29.14
C ARG A 174 6.00 -27.46 -27.89
N ALA A 175 5.32 -28.13 -26.96
CA ALA A 175 4.87 -27.53 -25.70
C ALA A 175 5.96 -27.45 -24.63
N ARG A 176 7.14 -28.05 -24.83
CA ARG A 176 8.29 -27.94 -23.91
C ARG A 176 9.12 -26.67 -24.09
N THR A 177 8.81 -25.83 -25.08
CA THR A 177 9.45 -24.53 -25.32
C THR A 177 8.54 -23.32 -25.08
N ALA A 178 7.33 -23.51 -24.52
CA ALA A 178 6.45 -22.41 -24.14
C ALA A 178 6.73 -21.97 -22.68
N LEU A 179 7.69 -21.06 -22.56
CA LEU A 179 8.11 -20.30 -21.39
C LEU A 179 6.93 -19.86 -20.50
N THR A 180 6.94 -20.22 -19.21
CA THR A 180 6.13 -19.49 -18.22
C THR A 180 6.91 -18.25 -17.80
N ILE A 181 6.75 -17.21 -18.61
CA ILE A 181 7.19 -15.83 -18.38
C ILE A 181 6.70 -15.37 -17.01
N ALA A 182 7.53 -14.69 -16.22
CA ALA A 182 7.10 -13.91 -15.06
C ALA A 182 5.85 -13.09 -15.47
N ARG A 183 4.67 -13.42 -14.92
CA ARG A 183 3.40 -12.86 -15.43
C ARG A 183 3.44 -11.34 -15.33
N LEU A 184 3.58 -10.68 -16.49
CA LEU A 184 3.53 -9.22 -16.56
C LEU A 184 2.23 -8.71 -15.92
N PRO A 185 2.27 -7.57 -15.22
CA PRO A 185 1.08 -6.97 -14.64
C PRO A 185 0.06 -6.69 -15.74
N PRO A 186 -1.25 -6.74 -15.43
CA PRO A 186 -2.27 -6.45 -16.43
C PRO A 186 -2.11 -5.03 -16.96
N LYS A 187 -2.30 -4.86 -18.28
CA LYS A 187 -2.31 -3.52 -18.90
C LYS A 187 -3.42 -2.68 -18.26
N PRO A 188 -3.14 -1.47 -17.77
CA PRO A 188 -4.17 -0.58 -17.25
C PRO A 188 -5.25 -0.33 -18.30
N ARG A 189 -6.53 -0.46 -17.90
CA ARG A 189 -7.67 -0.21 -18.80
C ARG A 189 -7.88 1.27 -19.07
N VAL A 190 -7.61 2.10 -18.07
CA VAL A 190 -7.71 3.56 -18.13
C VAL A 190 -6.32 4.11 -17.92
N PHE A 191 -5.77 4.79 -18.92
CA PHE A 191 -4.45 5.41 -18.87
C PHE A 191 -4.47 6.67 -19.75
N HIS A 192 -4.34 7.85 -19.12
CA HIS A 192 -4.43 9.16 -19.77
C HIS A 192 -3.44 10.13 -19.15
N GLY A 193 -2.99 11.13 -19.94
CA GLY A 193 -2.21 12.28 -19.45
C GLY A 193 -0.73 12.00 -19.23
N ARG A 194 -0.24 10.84 -19.66
CA ARG A 194 1.16 10.40 -19.53
C ARG A 194 1.78 10.02 -20.87
N GLU A 195 1.18 10.44 -21.97
CA GLU A 195 1.59 10.06 -23.32
C GLU A 195 3.00 10.59 -23.65
N SER A 196 3.37 11.78 -23.17
CA SER A 196 4.72 12.34 -23.33
C SER A 196 5.79 11.58 -22.54
N THR A 197 5.49 11.26 -21.28
CA THR A 197 6.33 10.42 -20.40
C THR A 197 6.53 9.04 -21.03
N LEU A 198 5.44 8.42 -21.47
CA LEU A 198 5.45 7.10 -22.10
C LEU A 198 6.32 7.09 -23.35
N LYS A 199 6.14 8.06 -24.25
CA LYS A 199 6.97 8.22 -25.46
C LYS A 199 8.44 8.40 -25.12
N SER A 200 8.77 9.15 -24.08
CA SER A 200 10.15 9.38 -23.66
C SER A 200 10.81 8.09 -23.14
N ILE A 201 10.09 7.31 -22.32
CA ILE A 201 10.58 6.01 -21.81
C ILE A 201 10.76 5.02 -22.97
N ILE A 202 9.76 4.90 -23.85
CA ILE A 202 9.82 3.99 -24.99
C ILE A 202 10.97 4.38 -25.92
N ALA A 203 11.13 5.66 -26.25
CA ALA A 203 12.21 6.12 -27.11
C ALA A 203 13.59 5.72 -26.58
N ARG A 204 13.82 5.83 -25.26
CA ARG A 204 15.06 5.36 -24.61
C ARG A 204 15.20 3.86 -24.65
N LEU A 205 14.15 3.11 -24.32
CA LEU A 205 14.18 1.64 -24.38
C LEU A 205 14.40 1.10 -25.80
N LEU A 206 14.09 1.87 -26.85
CA LEU A 206 14.30 1.43 -28.23
C LEU A 206 15.70 1.75 -28.78
N GLU A 207 16.53 2.48 -28.06
CA GLU A 207 17.93 2.74 -28.46
C GLU A 207 18.76 1.44 -28.46
N PRO A 208 19.87 1.35 -29.20
CA PRO A 208 20.69 0.13 -29.21
C PRO A 208 21.24 -0.24 -27.83
N GLU A 209 21.71 0.77 -27.10
CA GLU A 209 22.24 0.62 -25.74
C GLU A 209 21.12 0.33 -24.72
N PRO A 210 21.41 -0.37 -23.62
CA PRO A 210 20.48 -0.52 -22.51
C PRO A 210 20.06 0.82 -21.91
N ALA A 211 18.80 0.90 -21.48
CA ALA A 211 18.29 2.07 -20.78
C ALA A 211 18.05 1.76 -19.30
N HIS A 212 18.54 2.65 -18.43
CA HIS A 212 18.33 2.62 -16.99
C HIS A 212 17.49 3.84 -16.57
N ILE A 213 16.26 3.59 -16.12
CA ILE A 213 15.27 4.65 -15.90
C ILE A 213 14.65 4.51 -14.50
N ALA A 214 14.72 5.58 -13.72
CA ALA A 214 14.00 5.68 -12.45
C ALA A 214 12.68 6.45 -12.62
N LEU A 215 11.55 5.76 -12.44
CA LEU A 215 10.23 6.38 -12.34
C LEU A 215 9.98 6.77 -10.89
N LEU A 216 10.04 8.07 -10.61
CA LEU A 216 9.93 8.63 -9.27
C LEU A 216 8.61 9.39 -9.09
N GLY A 217 8.25 9.66 -7.84
CA GLY A 217 7.07 10.44 -7.49
C GLY A 217 6.30 9.89 -6.29
N MET A 218 5.26 10.59 -5.86
CA MET A 218 4.50 10.21 -4.65
C MET A 218 3.71 8.89 -4.79
N GLY A 219 3.22 8.37 -3.66
CA GLY A 219 2.28 7.25 -3.64
C GLY A 219 1.03 7.54 -4.48
N GLY A 220 0.57 6.56 -5.26
CA GLY A 220 -0.65 6.70 -6.06
C GLY A 220 -0.57 7.66 -7.26
N ILE A 221 0.62 8.15 -7.64
CA ILE A 221 0.81 9.06 -8.79
C ILE A 221 0.77 8.36 -10.16
N GLY A 222 0.72 7.01 -10.18
CA GLY A 222 0.62 6.20 -11.38
C GLY A 222 1.94 5.63 -11.94
N LYS A 223 3.00 5.51 -11.11
CA LYS A 223 4.29 4.92 -11.53
C LYS A 223 4.16 3.49 -12.05
N THR A 224 3.59 2.59 -11.25
CA THR A 224 3.34 1.18 -11.61
C THR A 224 2.47 1.07 -12.86
N SER A 225 1.41 1.91 -12.97
CA SER A 225 0.56 1.94 -14.16
C SER A 225 1.32 2.39 -15.42
N THR A 226 2.27 3.32 -15.27
CA THR A 226 3.14 3.77 -16.37
C THR A 226 4.08 2.64 -16.79
N ALA A 227 4.77 2.01 -15.83
CA ALA A 227 5.68 0.88 -16.09
C ALA A 227 4.95 -0.31 -16.75
N ALA A 228 3.75 -0.66 -16.25
CA ALA A 228 2.91 -1.68 -16.86
C ALA A 228 2.50 -1.32 -18.30
N THR A 229 2.20 -0.05 -18.57
CA THR A 229 1.85 0.39 -19.94
C THR A 229 3.04 0.27 -20.89
N VAL A 230 4.25 0.64 -20.45
CA VAL A 230 5.51 0.47 -21.20
C VAL A 230 5.76 -1.02 -21.50
N LEU A 231 5.63 -1.89 -20.50
CA LEU A 231 5.79 -3.33 -20.67
C LEU A 231 4.86 -3.90 -21.74
N HIS A 232 3.68 -3.31 -21.95
CA HIS A 232 2.70 -3.76 -22.94
C HIS A 232 2.76 -3.04 -24.29
N ASP A 233 3.70 -2.11 -24.47
CA ASP A 233 3.88 -1.39 -25.73
C ASP A 233 4.34 -2.33 -26.87
N ASN A 234 3.92 -2.02 -28.10
CA ASN A 234 4.18 -2.87 -29.26
C ASN A 234 5.63 -2.83 -29.73
N ASP A 235 6.29 -1.68 -29.64
CA ASP A 235 7.68 -1.55 -30.05
C ASP A 235 8.60 -2.18 -29.00
N VAL A 236 8.26 -2.00 -27.71
CA VAL A 236 8.92 -2.71 -26.60
C VAL A 236 8.75 -4.22 -26.73
N LYS A 237 7.55 -4.71 -27.10
CA LYS A 237 7.32 -6.13 -27.41
C LYS A 237 8.18 -6.63 -28.57
N THR A 238 8.36 -5.81 -29.59
CA THR A 238 9.14 -6.16 -30.78
C THR A 238 10.62 -6.30 -30.44
N LYS A 239 11.17 -5.37 -29.65
CA LYS A 239 12.59 -5.40 -29.24
C LYS A 239 12.91 -6.48 -28.21
N TYR A 240 12.13 -6.55 -27.12
CA TYR A 240 12.45 -7.39 -25.96
C TYR A 240 11.73 -8.75 -25.96
N GLY A 241 10.73 -8.96 -26.84
CA GLY A 241 10.06 -10.25 -26.98
C GLY A 241 9.45 -10.78 -25.68
N SER A 242 9.82 -12.00 -25.30
CA SER A 242 9.44 -12.63 -24.02
C SER A 242 10.36 -12.27 -22.85
N ASN A 243 11.47 -11.58 -23.09
CA ASN A 243 12.50 -11.26 -22.09
C ASN A 243 12.15 -10.00 -21.30
N ARG A 244 10.87 -9.89 -20.92
CA ARG A 244 10.32 -8.79 -20.13
C ARG A 244 9.94 -9.34 -18.77
N VAL A 245 10.52 -8.79 -17.73
CA VAL A 245 10.35 -9.23 -16.34
C VAL A 245 9.76 -8.08 -15.54
N PHE A 246 8.78 -8.38 -14.71
CA PHE A 246 8.23 -7.45 -13.74
C PHE A 246 8.28 -8.11 -12.37
N LEU A 247 8.89 -7.41 -11.42
CA LEU A 247 8.95 -7.81 -10.02
C LEU A 247 8.33 -6.72 -9.15
N SER A 248 7.40 -7.09 -8.29
CA SER A 248 6.89 -6.20 -7.25
C SER A 248 7.66 -6.43 -5.96
N CYS A 249 8.22 -5.35 -5.41
CA CYS A 249 8.99 -5.35 -4.17
C CYS A 249 8.15 -4.94 -2.94
N ASP A 250 6.81 -4.87 -3.04
CA ASP A 250 5.89 -4.39 -1.98
C ASP A 250 6.04 -5.05 -0.60
N SER A 251 6.59 -6.26 -0.54
CA SER A 251 6.80 -7.01 0.70
C SER A 251 8.25 -7.49 0.85
N VAL A 252 9.14 -6.94 0.05
CA VAL A 252 10.56 -7.27 0.03
C VAL A 252 11.31 -6.13 0.70
N THR A 253 11.93 -6.42 1.85
CA THR A 253 12.61 -5.42 2.67
C THR A 253 14.13 -5.56 2.69
N THR A 254 14.68 -6.52 1.94
CA THR A 254 16.12 -6.83 1.92
C THR A 254 16.60 -7.12 0.51
N THR A 255 17.89 -6.94 0.26
CA THR A 255 18.52 -7.27 -1.04
C THR A 255 18.39 -8.76 -1.37
N GLU A 256 18.63 -9.63 -0.39
CA GLU A 256 18.46 -11.08 -0.53
C GLU A 256 17.01 -11.47 -0.86
N GLY A 257 16.04 -10.71 -0.36
CA GLY A 257 14.64 -10.88 -0.72
C GLY A 257 14.38 -10.53 -2.19
N ILE A 258 15.04 -9.49 -2.73
CA ILE A 258 14.95 -9.13 -4.15
C ILE A 258 15.55 -10.24 -5.01
N VAL A 259 16.76 -10.70 -4.66
CA VAL A 259 17.47 -11.79 -5.34
C VAL A 259 16.62 -13.06 -5.35
N SER A 260 16.07 -13.47 -4.20
CA SER A 260 15.21 -14.64 -4.09
C SER A 260 13.94 -14.51 -4.93
N ALA A 261 13.32 -13.34 -4.94
CA ALA A 261 12.10 -13.08 -5.70
C ALA A 261 12.36 -13.03 -7.22
N LEU A 262 13.52 -12.51 -7.64
CA LEU A 262 14.00 -12.58 -9.03
C LEU A 262 14.27 -14.03 -9.45
N ALA A 263 15.02 -14.80 -8.66
CA ALA A 263 15.29 -16.22 -8.95
C ALA A 263 13.98 -17.01 -9.13
N ALA A 264 13.01 -16.81 -8.23
CA ALA A 264 11.69 -17.42 -8.33
C ALA A 264 10.92 -16.98 -9.59
N ALA A 265 10.95 -15.68 -9.93
CA ALA A 265 10.28 -15.15 -11.12
C ALA A 265 10.90 -15.68 -12.43
N LEU A 266 12.22 -15.88 -12.44
CA LEU A 266 12.99 -16.41 -13.56
C LEU A 266 13.01 -17.95 -13.61
N LYS A 267 12.49 -18.61 -12.56
CA LYS A 267 12.53 -20.07 -12.35
C LYS A 267 13.95 -20.64 -12.34
N ILE A 268 14.90 -19.88 -11.83
CA ILE A 268 16.26 -20.34 -11.59
C ILE A 268 16.21 -21.25 -10.36
N SER A 269 16.67 -22.48 -10.51
CA SER A 269 16.78 -23.42 -9.40
C SER A 269 18.03 -23.07 -8.61
N VAL A 270 17.84 -22.58 -7.39
CA VAL A 270 18.92 -22.19 -6.49
C VAL A 270 18.92 -23.19 -5.32
N SER A 271 20.04 -23.88 -5.12
CA SER A 271 20.28 -24.70 -3.93
C SER A 271 20.89 -23.86 -2.80
N GLN A 272 20.98 -24.40 -1.58
CA GLN A 272 21.51 -23.64 -0.44
C GLN A 272 23.01 -23.30 -0.55
N GLU A 273 23.74 -23.97 -1.44
CA GLU A 273 25.18 -23.74 -1.67
C GLU A 273 25.43 -22.80 -2.87
N ASP A 274 24.37 -22.47 -3.63
CA ASP A 274 24.50 -21.64 -4.83
C ASP A 274 24.47 -20.15 -4.48
N ASP A 275 25.30 -19.38 -5.17
CA ASP A 275 25.18 -17.93 -5.18
C ASP A 275 24.05 -17.52 -6.13
N ALA A 276 22.87 -17.30 -5.55
CA ALA A 276 21.66 -16.92 -6.27
C ALA A 276 21.85 -15.63 -7.09
N ARG A 277 22.60 -14.66 -6.55
CA ARG A 277 22.86 -13.37 -7.19
C ARG A 277 23.71 -13.58 -8.44
N ALA A 278 24.82 -14.31 -8.32
CA ALA A 278 25.67 -14.64 -9.46
C ALA A 278 24.91 -15.42 -10.57
N LEU A 279 24.06 -16.37 -10.18
CA LEU A 279 23.25 -17.14 -11.13
C LEU A 279 22.25 -16.27 -11.90
N ILE A 280 21.65 -15.26 -11.25
CA ILE A 280 20.73 -14.31 -11.91
C ILE A 280 21.47 -13.44 -12.91
N LEU A 281 22.64 -12.89 -12.53
CA LEU A 281 23.46 -12.08 -13.43
C LEU A 281 23.86 -12.89 -14.67
N GLN A 282 24.41 -14.10 -14.44
CA GLN A 282 24.78 -15.01 -15.52
C GLN A 282 23.58 -15.39 -16.39
N TYR A 283 22.41 -15.60 -15.80
CA TYR A 283 21.19 -15.90 -16.54
C TYR A 283 20.85 -14.77 -17.51
N PHE A 284 20.82 -13.51 -17.04
CA PHE A 284 20.52 -12.36 -17.89
C PHE A 284 21.56 -12.16 -19.00
N GLU A 285 22.85 -12.30 -18.69
CA GLU A 285 23.94 -12.24 -19.68
C GLU A 285 23.82 -13.33 -20.75
N SER A 286 23.35 -14.52 -20.37
CA SER A 286 23.19 -15.65 -21.30
C SER A 286 22.03 -15.52 -22.28
N ILE A 287 21.10 -14.59 -22.05
CA ILE A 287 19.94 -14.39 -22.92
C ILE A 287 20.38 -13.73 -24.22
N GLU A 288 20.13 -14.42 -25.34
CA GLU A 288 20.31 -13.83 -26.66
C GLU A 288 19.31 -12.68 -26.88
N GLY A 289 19.83 -11.48 -27.15
CA GLY A 289 19.04 -10.27 -27.38
C GLY A 289 18.82 -9.41 -26.14
N SER A 290 17.96 -8.41 -26.23
CA SER A 290 17.74 -7.46 -25.14
C SER A 290 16.78 -8.00 -24.07
N VAL A 291 17.09 -7.72 -22.80
CA VAL A 291 16.28 -8.02 -21.62
C VAL A 291 15.73 -6.71 -21.05
N PHE A 292 14.48 -6.73 -20.59
CA PHE A 292 13.88 -5.59 -19.91
C PHE A 292 13.31 -6.00 -18.55
N VAL A 293 13.89 -5.46 -17.48
CA VAL A 293 13.46 -5.72 -16.10
C VAL A 293 12.81 -4.48 -15.50
N VAL A 294 11.67 -4.68 -14.84
CA VAL A 294 11.01 -3.68 -14.01
C VAL A 294 11.05 -4.11 -12.55
N LEU A 295 11.65 -3.30 -11.68
CA LEU A 295 11.58 -3.45 -10.22
C LEU A 295 10.62 -2.39 -9.66
N ASP A 296 9.43 -2.82 -9.27
CA ASP A 296 8.35 -1.93 -8.84
C ASP A 296 8.32 -1.81 -7.30
N ASN A 297 8.13 -0.59 -6.81
CA ASN A 297 8.09 -0.22 -5.38
C ASN A 297 9.37 -0.63 -4.63
N LEU A 298 10.52 -0.33 -5.24
CA LEU A 298 11.85 -0.68 -4.71
C LEU A 298 12.17 0.03 -3.39
N GLU A 299 11.45 1.12 -3.04
CA GLU A 299 11.62 1.79 -1.76
C GLU A 299 11.44 0.86 -0.56
N SER A 300 10.65 -0.22 -0.70
CA SER A 300 10.41 -1.19 0.38
C SER A 300 11.69 -1.85 0.89
N ALA A 301 12.69 -2.04 0.03
CA ALA A 301 14.00 -2.56 0.38
C ALA A 301 15.07 -1.47 0.44
N TRP A 302 15.04 -0.51 -0.48
CA TRP A 302 16.08 0.52 -0.56
C TRP A 302 16.01 1.56 0.58
N ASP A 303 14.83 1.89 1.08
CA ASP A 303 14.66 2.84 2.19
C ASP A 303 14.74 2.13 3.56
N THR A 304 15.72 1.24 3.69
CA THR A 304 16.01 0.45 4.89
C THR A 304 17.51 0.46 5.18
N THR A 305 17.96 -0.34 6.16
CA THR A 305 19.39 -0.55 6.43
C THR A 305 20.12 -1.26 5.28
N ASP A 306 19.41 -1.92 4.37
CA ASP A 306 19.98 -2.66 3.23
C ASP A 306 20.26 -1.77 2.02
N ARG A 307 20.05 -0.45 2.12
CA ARG A 307 20.21 0.53 1.03
C ARG A 307 21.46 0.31 0.18
N ASP A 308 22.63 0.21 0.83
CA ASP A 308 23.92 0.07 0.16
C ASP A 308 24.01 -1.24 -0.63
N ALA A 309 23.48 -2.34 -0.06
CA ALA A 309 23.45 -3.64 -0.74
C ALA A 309 22.46 -3.65 -1.91
N VAL A 310 21.34 -2.94 -1.80
CA VAL A 310 20.39 -2.78 -2.92
C VAL A 310 21.05 -1.98 -4.04
N GLU A 311 21.77 -0.91 -3.72
CA GLU A 311 22.50 -0.10 -4.70
C GLU A 311 23.61 -0.87 -5.40
N GLU A 312 24.33 -1.72 -4.67
CA GLU A 312 25.33 -2.63 -5.26
C GLU A 312 24.67 -3.61 -6.24
N LEU A 313 23.53 -4.23 -5.88
CA LEU A 313 22.77 -5.10 -6.77
C LEU A 313 22.29 -4.36 -8.03
N LEU A 314 21.77 -3.14 -7.88
CA LEU A 314 21.34 -2.34 -9.02
C LEU A 314 22.51 -1.99 -9.94
N THR A 315 23.69 -1.69 -9.37
CA THR A 315 24.91 -1.39 -10.11
C THR A 315 25.36 -2.60 -10.94
N GLU A 316 25.33 -3.80 -10.36
CA GLU A 316 25.62 -5.04 -11.09
C GLU A 316 24.62 -5.32 -12.21
N LEU A 317 23.32 -5.13 -11.94
CA LEU A 317 22.30 -5.30 -12.97
C LEU A 317 22.49 -4.29 -14.12
N SER A 318 22.84 -3.03 -13.83
CA SER A 318 23.10 -2.02 -14.86
C SER A 318 24.38 -2.26 -15.66
N ASN A 319 25.32 -3.05 -15.15
CA ASN A 319 26.55 -3.39 -15.88
C ASN A 319 26.33 -4.48 -16.94
N ILE A 320 25.12 -5.04 -17.04
CA ILE A 320 24.80 -6.07 -18.02
C ILE A 320 24.44 -5.41 -19.36
N ASP A 321 25.30 -5.61 -20.37
CA ASP A 321 25.23 -4.97 -21.70
C ASP A 321 23.92 -5.18 -22.47
N ASN A 322 23.12 -6.18 -22.14
CA ASN A 322 21.84 -6.46 -22.78
C ASN A 322 20.61 -6.13 -21.92
N LEU A 323 20.78 -5.62 -20.69
CA LEU A 323 19.71 -5.46 -19.71
C LEU A 323 19.28 -4.01 -19.55
N SER A 324 18.07 -3.68 -20.02
CA SER A 324 17.43 -2.42 -19.67
C SER A 324 16.68 -2.55 -18.34
N LEU A 325 16.82 -1.56 -17.47
CA LEU A 325 16.26 -1.54 -16.12
C LEU A 325 15.34 -0.35 -15.94
N VAL A 326 14.10 -0.60 -15.50
CA VAL A 326 13.21 0.44 -14.99
C VAL A 326 12.92 0.16 -13.53
N ILE A 327 13.14 1.14 -12.67
CA ILE A 327 12.72 1.06 -11.27
C ILE A 327 11.54 1.99 -11.03
N THR A 328 10.66 1.63 -10.11
CA THR A 328 9.66 2.58 -9.58
C THR A 328 9.89 2.78 -8.10
N MET A 329 9.93 4.05 -7.67
CA MET A 329 10.16 4.41 -6.27
C MET A 329 9.38 5.63 -5.82
N ARG A 330 9.10 5.69 -4.52
CA ARG A 330 8.64 6.94 -3.85
C ARG A 330 9.77 7.94 -3.70
N GLY A 331 9.39 9.22 -3.58
CA GLY A 331 10.33 10.31 -3.36
C GLY A 331 10.94 10.87 -4.65
N GLN A 332 12.06 11.56 -4.50
CA GLN A 332 12.78 12.25 -5.59
C GLN A 332 14.24 11.81 -5.74
N GLN A 333 14.75 11.01 -4.81
CA GLN A 333 16.11 10.50 -4.83
C GLN A 333 16.18 9.25 -5.71
N ARG A 334 17.28 9.15 -6.48
CA ARG A 334 17.62 7.94 -7.24
C ARG A 334 18.66 7.16 -6.45
N PRO A 335 18.62 5.82 -6.50
CA PRO A 335 19.72 4.99 -6.03
C PRO A 335 21.04 5.40 -6.69
N VAL A 336 22.13 5.43 -5.92
CA VAL A 336 23.47 5.70 -6.46
C VAL A 336 24.07 4.46 -7.11
N GLY A 337 25.15 4.63 -7.88
CA GLY A 337 25.87 3.54 -8.55
C GLY A 337 25.35 3.17 -9.94
N VAL A 338 24.08 3.46 -10.24
CA VAL A 338 23.48 3.23 -11.57
C VAL A 338 23.72 4.41 -12.52
N ASP A 339 24.11 4.13 -13.75
CA ASP A 339 24.28 5.07 -14.86
C ASP A 339 22.93 5.43 -15.51
N TRP A 340 22.10 6.17 -14.76
CA TRP A 340 20.77 6.58 -15.20
C TRP A 340 20.77 7.31 -16.56
N SER A 341 19.95 6.82 -17.50
CA SER A 341 19.88 7.31 -18.87
C SER A 341 19.47 8.78 -18.96
N GLN A 342 20.11 9.50 -19.88
CA GLN A 342 19.89 10.94 -20.08
C GLN A 342 18.90 11.24 -21.23
N PRO A 343 18.13 12.35 -21.13
CA PRO A 343 18.00 13.21 -19.97
C PRO A 343 17.23 12.51 -18.84
N LEU A 344 17.59 12.82 -17.59
CA LEU A 344 16.90 12.28 -16.43
C LEU A 344 15.39 12.58 -16.48
N LEU A 345 14.59 11.54 -16.30
CA LEU A 345 13.14 11.67 -16.23
C LEU A 345 12.75 12.35 -14.90
N PRO A 346 12.06 13.51 -14.91
CA PRO A 346 11.64 14.14 -13.68
C PRO A 346 10.62 13.25 -12.93
N PRO A 347 10.47 13.40 -11.60
CA PRO A 347 9.40 12.76 -10.87
C PRO A 347 8.03 13.04 -11.51
N LEU A 348 7.16 12.04 -11.51
CA LEU A 348 5.83 12.17 -12.10
C LEU A 348 5.01 13.22 -11.34
N ASP A 349 4.47 14.19 -12.07
CA ASP A 349 3.68 15.30 -11.53
C ASP A 349 2.17 14.99 -11.50
N THR A 350 1.35 15.82 -10.86
CA THR A 350 -0.10 15.68 -10.88
C THR A 350 -0.71 16.05 -12.24
N PHE A 351 -2.00 15.75 -12.43
CA PHE A 351 -2.72 16.02 -13.67
C PHE A 351 -3.40 17.39 -13.66
N ASP A 352 -3.56 17.96 -14.86
CA ASP A 352 -4.42 19.12 -15.05
C ASP A 352 -5.91 18.75 -14.91
N LEU A 353 -6.76 19.77 -14.90
CA LEU A 353 -8.20 19.59 -14.69
C LEU A 353 -8.86 18.77 -15.80
N GLU A 354 -8.46 18.96 -17.05
CA GLU A 354 -9.05 18.28 -18.21
C GLU A 354 -8.70 16.79 -18.24
N THR A 355 -7.45 16.45 -17.94
CA THR A 355 -7.02 15.07 -17.75
C THR A 355 -7.71 14.44 -16.54
N SER A 356 -7.86 15.19 -15.44
CA SER A 356 -8.56 14.73 -14.24
C SER A 356 -10.02 14.38 -14.52
N LYS A 357 -10.73 15.20 -15.31
CA LYS A 357 -12.10 14.92 -15.77
C LYS A 357 -12.15 13.64 -16.59
N THR A 358 -11.22 13.49 -17.54
CA THR A 358 -11.15 12.31 -18.40
C THR A 358 -10.95 11.04 -17.57
N ILE A 359 -10.01 11.05 -16.64
CA ILE A 359 -9.75 9.92 -15.74
C ILE A 359 -10.98 9.63 -14.86
N TYR A 360 -11.61 10.68 -14.32
CA TYR A 360 -12.79 10.55 -13.48
C TYR A 360 -13.95 9.86 -14.23
N THR A 361 -14.28 10.36 -15.43
CA THR A 361 -15.37 9.80 -16.24
C THR A 361 -15.03 8.39 -16.76
N SER A 362 -13.80 8.14 -17.19
CA SER A 362 -13.36 6.81 -17.63
C SER A 362 -13.43 5.75 -16.52
N ASN A 363 -13.40 6.14 -15.24
CA ASN A 363 -13.59 5.26 -14.09
C ASN A 363 -15.06 5.17 -13.62
N GLY A 364 -16.00 5.73 -14.38
CA GLY A 364 -17.45 5.61 -14.15
C GLY A 364 -18.07 6.73 -13.31
N GLY A 365 -17.33 7.81 -13.03
CA GLY A 365 -17.86 8.96 -12.30
C GLY A 365 -18.92 9.72 -13.10
N ARG A 366 -20.02 10.10 -12.44
CA ARG A 366 -21.11 10.91 -13.05
C ARG A 366 -20.67 12.35 -13.28
N THR A 367 -21.01 12.92 -14.43
CA THR A 367 -20.68 14.30 -14.79
C THR A 367 -21.80 15.29 -14.44
N GLY A 368 -21.52 16.59 -14.58
CA GLY A 368 -22.48 17.68 -14.31
C GLY A 368 -22.33 18.31 -12.93
N GLY A 369 -23.04 19.42 -12.70
CA GLY A 369 -22.98 20.16 -11.43
C GLY A 369 -21.58 20.72 -11.13
N GLN A 370 -21.10 20.54 -9.91
CA GLN A 370 -19.83 21.09 -9.41
C GLN A 370 -18.61 20.17 -9.63
N LEU A 371 -18.56 19.45 -10.75
CA LEU A 371 -17.46 18.50 -11.02
C LEU A 371 -16.09 19.19 -11.06
N ASP A 372 -15.98 20.35 -11.71
CA ASP A 372 -14.72 21.08 -11.80
C ASP A 372 -14.22 21.53 -10.42
N GLU A 373 -15.13 21.96 -9.55
CA GLU A 373 -14.81 22.34 -8.17
C GLU A 373 -14.35 21.13 -7.35
N LEU A 374 -15.07 20.00 -7.46
CA LEU A 374 -14.67 18.74 -6.85
C LEU A 374 -13.27 18.28 -7.27
N LEU A 375 -12.96 18.31 -8.56
CA LEU A 375 -11.67 17.85 -9.07
C LEU A 375 -10.51 18.79 -8.73
N ARG A 376 -10.78 20.11 -8.64
CA ARG A 376 -9.78 21.07 -8.14
C ARG A 376 -9.38 20.77 -6.70
N GLU A 377 -10.30 20.34 -5.85
CA GLU A 377 -10.00 19.95 -4.46
C GLU A 377 -9.12 18.69 -4.35
N LEU A 378 -8.98 17.92 -5.44
CA LEU A 378 -8.11 16.73 -5.49
C LEU A 378 -6.70 17.02 -6.03
N ASP A 379 -6.43 18.26 -6.44
CA ASP A 379 -5.14 18.75 -6.97
C ASP A 379 -4.49 17.85 -8.04
N GLY A 380 -5.31 17.20 -8.87
CA GLY A 380 -4.80 16.35 -9.95
C GLY A 380 -4.20 15.02 -9.49
N TRP A 381 -4.37 14.61 -8.22
CA TRP A 381 -3.79 13.38 -7.70
C TRP A 381 -4.54 12.14 -8.23
N PRO A 382 -3.89 11.26 -9.03
CA PRO A 382 -4.61 10.20 -9.77
C PRO A 382 -5.36 9.21 -8.87
N LEU A 383 -4.74 8.78 -7.76
CA LEU A 383 -5.39 7.88 -6.81
C LEU A 383 -6.64 8.49 -6.20
N ALA A 384 -6.58 9.76 -5.78
CA ALA A 384 -7.74 10.46 -5.25
C ALA A 384 -8.86 10.60 -6.29
N ILE A 385 -8.51 10.94 -7.54
CA ILE A 385 -9.47 11.07 -8.63
C ILE A 385 -10.17 9.74 -8.93
N VAL A 386 -9.41 8.64 -8.97
CA VAL A 386 -9.97 7.29 -9.23
C VAL A 386 -10.90 6.86 -8.09
N LEU A 387 -10.51 7.07 -6.83
CA LEU A 387 -11.35 6.74 -5.68
C LEU A 387 -12.61 7.61 -5.65
N MET A 388 -12.49 8.90 -5.96
CA MET A 388 -13.64 9.81 -6.10
C MET A 388 -14.56 9.38 -7.24
N ALA A 389 -14.02 8.91 -8.37
CA ALA A 389 -14.79 8.39 -9.49
C ALA A 389 -15.62 7.16 -9.09
N TYR A 390 -15.05 6.25 -8.29
CA TYR A 390 -15.80 5.11 -7.75
C TYR A 390 -16.96 5.55 -6.85
N GLN A 391 -16.76 6.55 -5.98
CA GLN A 391 -17.87 7.12 -5.20
C GLN A 391 -18.91 7.81 -6.11
N GLY A 392 -18.45 8.43 -7.20
CA GLY A 392 -19.25 9.10 -8.22
C GLY A 392 -20.09 8.19 -9.10
N GLN A 393 -19.94 6.87 -9.01
CA GLN A 393 -20.85 5.94 -9.68
C GLN A 393 -22.26 6.03 -9.09
N ASN A 394 -22.37 6.36 -7.80
CA ASN A 394 -23.63 6.37 -7.05
C ASN A 394 -24.06 7.78 -6.59
N ARG A 395 -23.14 8.75 -6.49
CA ARG A 395 -23.41 10.11 -6.00
C ARG A 395 -23.17 11.15 -7.11
N SER A 396 -23.87 12.28 -7.07
CA SER A 396 -23.60 13.40 -7.98
C SER A 396 -22.36 14.19 -7.55
N PRO A 397 -21.70 14.94 -8.45
CA PRO A 397 -20.53 15.74 -8.08
C PRO A 397 -20.78 16.76 -6.96
N SER A 398 -21.96 17.39 -6.90
CA SER A 398 -22.31 18.30 -5.80
C SER A 398 -22.46 17.58 -4.46
N GLN A 399 -23.04 16.37 -4.44
CA GLN A 399 -23.11 15.55 -3.23
C GLN A 399 -21.73 15.09 -2.77
N LEU A 400 -20.87 14.71 -3.72
CA LEU A 400 -19.49 14.32 -3.43
C LEU A 400 -18.66 15.48 -2.91
N LEU A 401 -18.83 16.68 -3.45
CA LEU A 401 -18.12 17.86 -2.98
C LEU A 401 -18.52 18.19 -1.53
N ALA A 402 -19.81 18.15 -1.22
CA ALA A 402 -20.28 18.34 0.15
C ALA A 402 -19.73 17.25 1.09
N ALA A 403 -19.81 15.98 0.69
CA ALA A 403 -19.28 14.86 1.47
C ALA A 403 -17.75 14.96 1.65
N TYR A 404 -17.00 15.37 0.62
CA TYR A 404 -15.55 15.51 0.71
C TYR A 404 -15.14 16.65 1.65
N ARG A 405 -15.92 17.73 1.71
CA ARG A 405 -15.66 18.83 2.66
C ARG A 405 -15.85 18.42 4.11
N ASP A 406 -16.78 17.49 4.37
CA ASP A 406 -17.09 16.95 5.69
C ASP A 406 -16.16 15.79 6.09
N GLU A 407 -16.13 14.73 5.28
CA GLU A 407 -15.43 13.47 5.55
C GLU A 407 -13.94 13.50 5.15
N ARG A 408 -13.50 14.49 4.36
CA ARG A 408 -12.11 14.65 3.87
C ARG A 408 -11.55 13.37 3.24
N THR A 409 -10.36 12.93 3.64
CA THR A 409 -9.67 11.79 3.05
C THR A 409 -10.31 10.44 3.40
N ALA A 410 -11.15 10.38 4.44
CA ALA A 410 -11.91 9.17 4.78
C ALA A 410 -12.87 8.75 3.65
N LEU A 411 -13.39 9.71 2.87
CA LEU A 411 -14.24 9.45 1.70
C LEU A 411 -13.46 8.77 0.55
N LEU A 412 -12.14 9.00 0.50
CA LEU A 412 -11.23 8.48 -0.52
C LEU A 412 -10.70 7.10 -0.13
N ALA A 413 -11.63 6.17 0.12
CA ALA A 413 -11.35 4.77 0.41
C ALA A 413 -12.36 3.83 -0.27
N ARG A 414 -11.94 2.60 -0.58
CA ARG A 414 -12.80 1.56 -1.16
C ARG A 414 -12.47 0.16 -0.63
N GLY A 415 -13.44 -0.51 -0.03
CA GLY A 415 -13.27 -1.88 0.46
C GLY A 415 -12.26 -1.95 1.62
N ARG A 416 -11.46 -3.03 1.69
CA ARG A 416 -10.39 -3.14 2.71
C ARG A 416 -9.31 -2.09 2.43
N ALA A 417 -8.92 -1.38 3.49
CA ALA A 417 -7.87 -0.36 3.44
C ALA A 417 -6.55 -0.98 2.95
N GLY A 418 -5.98 -0.38 1.91
CA GLY A 418 -4.70 -0.75 1.32
C GLY A 418 -4.18 0.42 0.49
N HIS A 419 -2.90 0.43 0.14
CA HIS A 419 -2.25 1.61 -0.46
C HIS A 419 -2.82 2.03 -1.83
N LEU A 420 -3.52 1.13 -2.53
CA LEU A 420 -4.26 1.40 -3.78
C LEU A 420 -5.76 1.70 -3.58
N ASN A 421 -6.26 1.43 -2.38
CA ASN A 421 -7.68 1.49 -2.04
C ASN A 421 -8.00 2.55 -0.98
N SER A 422 -6.99 3.25 -0.48
CA SER A 422 -7.12 4.32 0.51
C SER A 422 -5.98 5.31 0.33
N VAL A 423 -6.33 6.59 0.22
CA VAL A 423 -5.34 7.66 0.19
C VAL A 423 -4.59 7.78 1.51
N ASP A 424 -5.25 7.55 2.64
CA ASP A 424 -4.67 7.63 3.99
C ASP A 424 -3.51 6.64 4.15
N VAL A 425 -3.71 5.40 3.69
CA VAL A 425 -2.64 4.38 3.70
C VAL A 425 -1.49 4.79 2.79
N SER A 426 -1.80 5.32 1.59
CA SER A 426 -0.77 5.76 0.64
C SER A 426 0.06 6.94 1.15
N ILE A 427 -0.57 7.88 1.85
CA ILE A 427 0.08 9.03 2.49
C ILE A 427 0.91 8.55 3.68
N SER A 428 0.33 7.74 4.55
CA SER A 428 1.02 7.19 5.73
C SER A 428 2.30 6.44 5.36
N LEU A 429 2.27 5.62 4.30
CA LEU A 429 3.46 4.93 3.81
C LEU A 429 4.52 5.91 3.28
N SER A 430 4.10 7.01 2.68
CA SER A 430 5.05 8.04 2.21
C SER A 430 5.67 8.79 3.39
N LEU A 431 4.90 9.15 4.42
CA LEU A 431 5.39 9.90 5.59
C LEU A 431 6.25 9.06 6.52
N ASN A 432 6.02 7.74 6.57
CA ASN A 432 6.77 6.82 7.43
C ASN A 432 8.09 6.31 6.81
N CYS A 433 8.46 6.79 5.63
CA CYS A 433 9.71 6.43 4.97
C CYS A 433 10.92 6.92 5.79
N GLN A 434 12.00 6.14 5.84
CA GLN A 434 13.20 6.43 6.61
C GLN A 434 13.83 7.75 6.16
N SER A 435 13.86 7.98 4.84
CA SER A 435 14.32 9.25 4.25
C SER A 435 13.61 10.51 4.78
N ILE A 436 12.34 10.42 5.21
CA ILE A 436 11.62 11.55 5.85
C ILE A 436 11.91 11.61 7.35
N LYS A 437 12.03 10.46 8.02
CA LYS A 437 12.38 10.37 9.46
C LYS A 437 13.77 10.90 9.76
N ASP A 438 14.70 10.74 8.82
CA ASP A 438 16.10 11.17 8.95
C ASP A 438 16.27 12.70 8.86
N VAL A 439 15.23 13.42 8.42
CA VAL A 439 15.22 14.89 8.37
C VAL A 439 14.41 15.42 9.57
N PRO A 440 15.08 15.95 10.63
CA PRO A 440 14.38 16.51 11.78
C PRO A 440 13.51 17.69 11.35
N GLY A 441 12.25 17.72 11.80
CA GLY A 441 11.29 18.76 11.42
C GLY A 441 10.72 18.63 10.00
N SER A 442 10.91 17.51 9.30
CA SER A 442 10.35 17.29 7.95
C SER A 442 8.82 17.38 7.90
N LEU A 443 8.15 16.86 8.92
CA LEU A 443 6.70 17.02 9.11
C LEU A 443 6.33 18.47 9.44
N GLU A 444 7.18 19.18 10.18
CA GLU A 444 7.00 20.59 10.54
C GLU A 444 7.08 21.48 9.30
N LEU A 445 8.03 21.25 8.39
CA LEU A 445 8.16 21.97 7.11
C LEU A 445 6.96 21.79 6.18
N LEU A 446 6.32 20.61 6.22
CA LEU A 446 5.06 20.35 5.49
C LEU A 446 3.88 21.14 6.08
N MET A 447 3.92 21.43 7.39
CA MET A 447 2.86 22.13 8.13
C MET A 447 3.07 23.64 8.18
N GLU A 448 4.31 24.11 8.24
CA GLU A 448 4.75 25.52 8.24
C GLU A 448 4.81 26.13 6.82
N ASN A 449 4.35 25.38 5.81
CA ASN A 449 4.15 25.85 4.44
C ASN A 449 5.45 26.24 3.70
N GLU A 450 6.59 25.65 4.06
CA GLU A 450 7.81 25.78 3.26
C GLU A 450 7.75 24.95 1.96
N ILE A 451 6.83 23.97 1.90
CA ILE A 451 6.65 23.06 0.76
C ILE A 451 5.19 23.04 0.31
N LYS A 452 4.95 23.11 -1.01
CA LYS A 452 3.60 22.97 -1.59
C LYS A 452 3.11 21.52 -1.42
N VAL A 453 2.11 21.31 -0.56
CA VAL A 453 1.47 20.00 -0.31
C VAL A 453 0.10 19.91 -1.00
N LEU A 454 -0.21 18.75 -1.60
CA LEU A 454 -1.51 18.50 -2.22
C LEU A 454 -2.65 18.51 -1.20
N SER A 455 -3.83 18.98 -1.60
CA SER A 455 -5.00 19.16 -0.74
C SER A 455 -5.42 17.89 0.02
N PRO A 456 -5.48 16.69 -0.61
CA PRO A 456 -5.76 15.47 0.14
C PRO A 456 -4.67 15.12 1.16
N ILE A 457 -3.39 15.31 0.82
CA ILE A 457 -2.27 15.04 1.74
C ILE A 457 -2.34 16.00 2.93
N ARG A 458 -2.62 17.27 2.67
CA ARG A 458 -2.78 18.31 3.69
C ARG A 458 -3.95 18.00 4.63
N ALA A 459 -5.09 17.58 4.08
CA ALA A 459 -6.24 17.17 4.88
C ALA A 459 -5.94 15.98 5.80
N PHE A 460 -5.20 14.98 5.30
CA PHE A 460 -4.75 13.86 6.14
C PHE A 460 -3.82 14.31 7.26
N VAL A 461 -2.79 15.12 6.95
CA VAL A 461 -1.83 15.60 7.95
C VAL A 461 -2.54 16.40 9.04
N LEU A 462 -3.48 17.29 8.68
CA LEU A 462 -4.23 18.06 9.67
C LEU A 462 -5.06 17.19 10.61
N VAL A 463 -5.64 16.09 10.12
CA VAL A 463 -6.45 15.17 10.94
C VAL A 463 -5.58 14.25 11.81
N SER A 464 -4.51 13.69 11.25
CA SER A 464 -3.70 12.66 11.92
C SER A 464 -2.54 13.23 12.74
N HIS A 465 -2.03 14.40 12.36
CA HIS A 465 -0.88 15.06 12.98
C HIS A 465 -1.14 16.57 13.11
N PRO A 466 -2.16 17.00 13.89
CA PRO A 466 -2.50 18.42 14.01
C PRO A 466 -1.34 19.22 14.65
N PRO A 467 -1.11 20.48 14.22
CA PRO A 467 -0.09 21.34 14.83
C PRO A 467 -0.42 21.57 16.31
N CYS A 468 0.57 21.38 17.19
CA CYS A 468 0.38 21.56 18.63
C CYS A 468 1.58 22.26 19.29
N GLY A 469 1.33 22.91 20.44
CA GLY A 469 2.36 23.56 21.25
C GLY A 469 3.04 24.76 20.55
N PRO A 470 4.36 24.94 20.70
CA PRO A 470 5.11 26.10 20.16
C PRO A 470 4.99 26.30 18.65
N HIS A 471 4.61 25.26 17.91
CA HIS A 471 4.48 25.28 16.44
C HIS A 471 3.19 25.97 16.00
N LEU A 472 2.12 25.84 16.78
CA LEU A 472 0.89 26.61 16.55
C LEU A 472 1.16 28.10 16.84
N GLU A 473 1.93 28.40 17.88
CA GLU A 473 2.37 29.77 18.22
C GLU A 473 3.23 30.38 17.10
N ARG A 474 4.17 29.63 16.51
CA ARG A 474 4.95 30.10 15.35
C ARG A 474 4.11 30.34 14.10
N LEU A 475 3.09 29.50 13.85
CA LEU A 475 2.18 29.68 12.73
C LEU A 475 1.32 30.94 12.93
N GLU A 476 0.85 31.16 14.16
CA GLU A 476 0.13 32.36 14.58
C GLU A 476 1.01 33.62 14.43
N ASP A 477 2.25 33.57 14.95
CA ASP A 477 3.25 34.64 14.81
C ASP A 477 3.58 34.94 13.35
N PHE A 478 3.75 33.90 12.52
CA PHE A 478 3.96 34.05 11.08
C PHE A 478 2.76 34.73 10.42
N TRP A 479 1.54 34.40 10.82
CA TRP A 479 0.33 35.04 10.31
C TRP A 479 0.21 36.48 10.74
N ILE A 480 0.39 36.76 12.03
CA ILE A 480 0.41 38.11 12.59
C ILE A 480 1.47 38.95 11.89
N ALA A 481 2.67 38.42 11.66
CA ALA A 481 3.73 39.10 10.92
C ALA A 481 3.38 39.31 9.45
N THR A 482 2.73 38.35 8.80
CA THR A 482 2.32 38.44 7.38
C THR A 482 1.19 39.46 7.19
N VAL A 483 0.20 39.47 8.08
CA VAL A 483 -0.87 40.48 8.12
C VAL A 483 -0.30 41.84 8.45
N SER A 484 0.56 41.95 9.47
CA SER A 484 1.18 43.23 9.83
C SER A 484 2.03 43.79 8.68
N LYS A 485 2.72 42.94 7.92
CA LYS A 485 3.44 43.33 6.70
C LYS A 485 2.48 43.76 5.58
N ALA A 486 1.37 43.05 5.40
CA ALA A 486 0.35 43.44 4.42
C ALA A 486 -0.31 44.77 4.80
N ASP A 487 -0.66 44.96 6.07
CA ASP A 487 -1.31 46.16 6.61
C ASP A 487 -0.36 47.38 6.54
N ALA A 488 0.93 47.19 6.85
CA ALA A 488 1.96 48.20 6.66
C ALA A 488 2.17 48.60 5.17
N LEU A 489 1.85 47.69 4.24
CA LEU A 489 1.88 47.96 2.80
C LEU A 489 0.58 48.61 2.28
N PHE A 490 -0.56 48.38 2.95
CA PHE A 490 -1.84 49.06 2.70
C PHE A 490 -1.89 50.47 3.30
N GLY A 491 -1.11 50.76 4.35
CA GLY A 491 -1.04 52.06 5.02
C GLY A 491 -0.34 53.18 4.24
N PHE A 492 0.16 52.92 3.03
CA PHE A 492 0.63 53.96 2.12
C PHE A 492 -0.43 54.18 1.04
N GLU A 493 -1.17 55.29 1.13
CA GLU A 493 -2.20 55.74 0.16
C GLU A 493 -1.68 55.98 -1.28
N ASP A 494 -0.46 55.55 -1.62
CA ASP A 494 0.14 55.70 -2.96
C ASP A 494 0.97 54.46 -3.39
N SER A 495 0.49 53.24 -3.11
CA SER A 495 1.21 52.02 -3.51
C SER A 495 0.94 51.65 -4.98
N LYS A 496 1.95 51.89 -5.82
CA LYS A 496 2.04 51.51 -7.25
C LYS A 496 1.57 50.06 -7.46
N GLU A 497 0.94 49.82 -8.61
CA GLU A 497 0.41 48.51 -9.10
C GLU A 497 1.34 47.30 -8.82
N GLU A 498 2.65 47.54 -8.82
CA GLU A 498 3.70 46.57 -8.56
C GLU A 498 3.82 46.16 -7.08
N ALA A 499 3.58 47.07 -6.13
CA ALA A 499 3.49 46.75 -4.70
C ALA A 499 2.25 45.90 -4.42
N ASN A 500 1.10 46.24 -5.03
CA ASN A 500 -0.11 45.43 -4.94
C ASN A 500 0.07 44.05 -5.56
N ALA A 501 0.72 43.94 -6.73
CA ALA A 501 1.05 42.65 -7.32
C ALA A 501 2.02 41.82 -6.45
N GLN A 502 2.98 42.45 -5.78
CA GLN A 502 3.93 41.78 -4.90
C GLN A 502 3.28 41.36 -3.57
N ILE A 503 2.35 42.14 -3.05
CA ILE A 503 1.49 41.80 -1.90
C ILE A 503 0.60 40.62 -2.27
N THR A 504 -0.14 40.70 -3.38
CA THR A 504 -0.98 39.60 -3.89
C THR A 504 -0.16 38.35 -4.15
N LYS A 505 1.06 38.46 -4.68
CA LYS A 505 1.96 37.31 -4.88
C LYS A 505 2.44 36.70 -3.57
N THR A 506 2.74 37.52 -2.55
CA THR A 506 3.19 37.06 -1.22
C THR A 506 2.04 36.39 -0.46
N ILE A 507 0.86 36.99 -0.51
CA ILE A 507 -0.42 36.46 -0.02
C ILE A 507 -0.76 35.16 -0.75
N MET A 508 -0.86 35.15 -2.09
CA MET A 508 -1.24 33.97 -2.87
C MET A 508 -0.26 32.81 -2.77
N LYS A 509 1.04 33.07 -2.58
CA LYS A 509 2.04 32.00 -2.35
C LYS A 509 1.78 31.24 -1.04
N GLY A 510 1.16 31.87 -0.05
CA GLY A 510 0.86 31.28 1.26
C GLY A 510 -0.59 30.79 1.46
N PHE A 511 -1.55 31.31 0.70
CA PHE A 511 -2.96 31.24 1.09
C PHE A 511 -3.60 29.85 1.12
N GLY A 512 -3.33 28.98 0.14
CA GLY A 512 -4.05 27.69 0.04
C GLY A 512 -3.78 26.72 1.19
N ASN A 513 -2.51 26.63 1.62
CA ASN A 513 -2.13 25.74 2.72
C ASN A 513 -2.50 26.36 4.06
N ILE A 514 -2.28 27.66 4.24
CA ILE A 514 -2.51 28.33 5.52
C ILE A 514 -4.01 28.45 5.86
N LEU A 515 -4.88 28.81 4.90
CA LEU A 515 -6.33 28.86 5.14
C LEU A 515 -6.88 27.51 5.59
N SER A 516 -6.34 26.41 5.07
CA SER A 516 -6.78 25.08 5.48
C SER A 516 -6.33 24.70 6.90
N VAL A 517 -5.12 25.10 7.30
CA VAL A 517 -4.62 24.89 8.67
C VAL A 517 -5.42 25.73 9.66
N ILE A 518 -5.66 27.01 9.34
CA ILE A 518 -6.48 27.92 10.17
C ILE A 518 -7.94 27.47 10.20
N SER A 519 -8.52 27.10 9.06
CA SER A 519 -9.88 26.58 8.99
C SER A 519 -10.03 25.29 9.79
N TYR A 520 -9.00 24.43 9.84
CA TYR A 520 -9.00 23.24 10.69
C TYR A 520 -8.87 23.61 12.17
N ALA A 521 -8.00 24.55 12.53
CA ALA A 521 -7.86 25.02 13.91
C ALA A 521 -9.16 25.71 14.42
N LEU A 522 -9.89 26.41 13.56
CA LEU A 522 -11.12 27.12 13.90
C LEU A 522 -12.37 26.22 13.90
N ASN A 523 -12.41 25.17 13.08
CA ASN A 523 -13.61 24.32 12.88
C ASN A 523 -13.41 22.84 13.26
N GLY A 524 -12.22 22.45 13.70
CA GLY A 524 -11.90 21.08 14.12
C GLY A 524 -12.52 20.71 15.47
N PRO A 525 -12.60 19.41 15.80
CA PRO A 525 -13.01 18.96 17.12
C PRO A 525 -12.06 19.53 18.19
N GLU A 526 -12.60 19.94 19.35
CA GLU A 526 -11.87 20.68 20.40
C GLU A 526 -10.44 20.15 20.62
N PRO A 527 -9.42 21.03 20.63
CA PRO A 527 -8.07 20.61 20.96
C PRO A 527 -8.04 20.02 22.39
N PRO A 528 -7.17 19.03 22.67
CA PRO A 528 -7.04 18.47 24.01
C PRO A 528 -6.83 19.59 25.03
N ALA A 529 -7.65 19.59 26.08
CA ALA A 529 -7.79 20.66 27.06
C ALA A 529 -6.42 21.14 27.56
N GLY A 530 -6.03 22.35 27.13
CA GLY A 530 -4.75 22.98 27.49
C GLY A 530 -4.27 24.06 26.52
N ALA A 531 -4.74 24.08 25.27
CA ALA A 531 -4.26 25.02 24.25
C ALA A 531 -4.92 26.41 24.24
N LEU A 532 -6.05 26.61 24.94
CA LEU A 532 -6.86 27.85 24.87
C LEU A 532 -6.77 28.71 26.15
N LEU A 533 -5.57 28.90 26.72
CA LEU A 533 -5.40 29.75 27.91
C LEU A 533 -4.63 31.06 27.69
N ARG A 534 -4.45 31.53 26.45
CA ARG A 534 -3.83 32.84 26.19
C ARG A 534 -4.51 33.73 25.13
N SER A 535 -5.68 33.38 24.61
CA SER A 535 -6.43 34.27 23.69
C SER A 535 -7.26 35.35 24.39
N SER A 536 -7.33 35.37 25.72
CA SER A 536 -8.08 36.39 26.48
C SER A 536 -7.32 37.70 26.73
N GLN A 537 -6.07 37.83 26.26
CA GLN A 537 -5.26 39.04 26.49
C GLN A 537 -5.14 39.99 25.28
N TYR A 538 -5.59 39.61 24.09
CA TYR A 538 -5.49 40.46 22.88
C TYR A 538 -6.84 40.88 22.27
N ALA A 539 -7.96 40.64 22.96
CA ALA A 539 -9.29 41.09 22.50
C ALA A 539 -9.65 42.54 22.89
N VAL A 540 -8.69 43.33 23.40
CA VAL A 540 -8.90 44.76 23.68
C VAL A 540 -7.64 45.54 23.29
N ALA A 541 -7.53 45.89 22.00
CA ALA A 541 -6.82 47.06 21.50
C ALA A 541 -7.25 47.35 20.06
#